data_AF-A0A3B0TUG5-F1
#
_entry.id   AF-A0A3B0TUG5-F1
#
_cell.length_a   1.000
_cell.length_b   1.000
_cell.length_c   1.000
_cell.angle_alpha   90.00
_cell.angle_beta   90.00
_cell.angle_gamma   90.00
#
_symmetry.space_group_name_H-M   'P 1'
#
loop_
_entity.id
_entity.type
_entity.pdbx_description
1 polymer ?
#
loop_
_entity_poly.entity_id
_entity_poly.type
_entity_poly.pdbx_seq_one_letter_code
_entity_poly.pdbx_strand_id
1 'polypeptide(L)' 'ERQHLFTFLFILEVPPDNNASERAIRNVKVKQKISGQFKTVRTAQNFAKIRSVIDSTIKNGMNVLETMKLIAKLNPNNAY' A
#
# COMPACT_ATOMS: atom_id res chain seq x y z
N GLU A 1 -9.80 -20.47 13.43
CA GLU A 1 -9.91 -19.00 13.25
C GLU A 1 -9.17 -18.15 14.30
N ARG A 2 -9.10 -18.51 15.59
CA ARG A 2 -8.44 -17.69 16.64
C ARG A 2 -6.89 -17.75 16.70
N GLN A 3 -6.23 -18.55 15.85
CA GLN A 3 -4.80 -18.86 16.00
C GLN A 3 -3.85 -17.68 15.72
N HIS A 4 -4.30 -16.60 15.09
CA HIS A 4 -3.42 -15.49 14.71
C HIS A 4 -3.61 -14.21 15.55
N LEU A 5 -4.62 -14.20 16.43
CA LEU A 5 -4.88 -13.02 17.29
C LEU A 5 -3.77 -12.81 18.33
N PHE A 6 -3.14 -13.89 18.79
CA PHE A 6 -2.15 -13.86 19.86
C PHE A 6 -0.73 -14.15 19.37
N THR A 7 -0.46 -14.05 18.07
CA THR A 7 0.88 -14.32 17.52
C THR A 7 1.96 -13.45 18.18
N PHE A 8 1.61 -12.22 18.58
CA PHE A 8 2.49 -11.30 19.31
C PHE A 8 2.95 -11.82 20.68
N LEU A 9 2.24 -12.78 21.29
CA LEU A 9 2.67 -13.43 22.54
C LEU A 9 3.83 -14.41 22.31
N PHE A 10 4.01 -14.90 21.08
CA PHE A 10 5.00 -15.92 20.73
C PHE A 10 6.12 -15.39 19.82
N ILE A 11 5.86 -14.32 19.07
CA ILE A 11 6.79 -13.71 18.12
C ILE A 11 6.87 -12.22 18.43
N LEU A 12 8.00 -11.77 18.99
CA LEU A 12 8.20 -10.41 19.48
C LEU A 12 8.11 -9.35 18.37
N GLU A 13 8.45 -9.74 17.15
CA GLU A 13 8.43 -8.89 15.95
C GLU A 13 7.00 -8.61 15.46
N VAL A 14 6.01 -9.37 15.92
CA VAL A 14 4.61 -9.14 15.58
C VAL A 14 4.00 -8.19 16.61
N PRO A 15 3.57 -6.97 16.20
CA PRO A 15 2.96 -6.04 17.14
C PRO A 15 1.60 -6.56 17.64
N PRO A 16 1.19 -6.19 18.86
CA PRO A 16 -0.12 -6.58 19.41
C PRO A 16 -1.29 -5.83 18.76
N ASP A 17 -1.01 -4.82 17.94
CA ASP A 17 -2.00 -3.98 17.27
C ASP A 17 -2.01 -4.18 15.75
N ASN A 18 -3.10 -3.74 15.13
CA ASN A 18 -3.35 -3.78 13.69
C ASN A 18 -3.08 -2.43 13.00
N ASN A 19 -2.37 -1.49 13.65
CA ASN A 19 -2.26 -0.09 13.19
C ASN A 19 -1.65 0.01 11.78
N ALA A 20 -0.73 -0.89 11.42
CA ALA A 20 -0.17 -0.96 10.07
C ALA A 20 -1.25 -1.19 9.00
N SER A 21 -2.19 -2.09 9.26
CA SER A 21 -3.31 -2.39 8.36
C SER A 21 -4.29 -1.20 8.29
N GLU A 22 -4.60 -0.58 9.43
CA GLU A 22 -5.49 0.60 9.47
C GLU A 22 -4.90 1.80 8.70
N ARG A 23 -3.59 2.03 8.85
CA ARG A 23 -2.87 3.06 8.10
C ARG A 23 -2.90 2.80 6.60
N ALA A 24 -2.76 1.55 6.17
CA ALA A 24 -2.80 1.19 4.75
C ALA A 24 -4.16 1.52 4.10
N ILE A 25 -5.27 1.28 4.78
CA ILE A 25 -6.62 1.55 4.23
C ILE A 25 -7.04 3.02 4.34
N ARG A 26 -6.41 3.80 5.22
CA ARG A 26 -6.79 5.21 5.49
C ARG A 26 -6.82 6.06 4.22
N ASN A 27 -5.84 5.91 3.33
CA ASN A 27 -5.75 6.67 2.08
C ASN A 27 -6.94 6.40 1.14
N VAL A 28 -7.44 5.17 1.11
CA VAL A 28 -8.64 4.82 0.35
C VAL A 28 -9.84 5.59 0.89
N LYS A 29 -9.96 5.67 2.21
CA LYS A 29 -11.07 6.39 2.85
C LYS A 29 -10.99 7.90 2.64
N VAL A 30 -9.80 8.47 2.73
CA VAL A 30 -9.56 9.89 2.41
C VAL A 30 -9.91 10.17 0.95
N LYS A 31 -9.49 9.31 0.02
CA LYS A 31 -9.85 9.45 -1.40
C LYS A 31 -11.35 9.40 -1.61
N GLN A 32 -12.06 8.53 -0.88
CA GLN A 32 -13.51 8.40 -0.96
C GLN A 32 -14.25 9.63 -0.40
N LYS A 33 -13.85 10.14 0.77
CA LYS A 33 -14.59 11.17 1.49
C LYS A 33 -14.18 12.61 1.16
N ILE A 34 -12.89 12.82 0.85
CA ILE A 34 -12.29 14.16 0.80
C ILE A 34 -11.77 14.46 -0.61
N SER A 35 -11.05 13.54 -1.25
CA SER A 35 -10.36 13.82 -2.52
C SER A 35 -11.17 13.43 -3.77
N GLY A 36 -12.47 13.71 -3.77
CA GLY A 36 -13.33 13.60 -4.95
C GLY A 36 -13.83 12.20 -5.33
N GLN A 37 -13.67 11.20 -4.46
CA GLN A 37 -14.17 9.83 -4.62
C GLN A 37 -13.65 9.10 -5.88
N PHE A 38 -14.08 7.85 -6.07
CA PHE A 38 -13.87 7.06 -7.28
C PHE A 38 -15.14 7.08 -8.13
N LYS A 39 -15.00 7.40 -9.42
CA LYS A 39 -16.12 7.41 -10.37
C LYS A 39 -16.42 6.01 -10.92
N THR A 40 -15.39 5.17 -11.04
CA THR A 40 -15.51 3.79 -11.54
C THR A 40 -14.58 2.84 -10.79
N VAL A 41 -14.91 1.55 -10.79
CA VAL A 41 -14.06 0.50 -10.19
C VAL A 41 -12.66 0.49 -10.81
N ARG A 42 -12.55 0.71 -12.12
CA ARG A 42 -11.25 0.83 -12.81
C ARG A 42 -10.38 1.94 -12.21
N THR A 43 -10.94 3.11 -11.93
CA THR A 43 -10.19 4.20 -11.29
C THR A 43 -9.78 3.88 -9.85
N ALA A 44 -10.62 3.16 -9.11
CA ALA A 44 -10.27 2.68 -7.76
C ALA A 44 -9.13 1.66 -7.79
N GLN A 45 -9.16 0.72 -8.74
CA GLN A 45 -8.09 -0.25 -8.94
C GLN A 45 -6.76 0.41 -9.34
N ASN A 46 -6.80 1.40 -10.25
CA ASN A 46 -5.60 2.16 -10.62
C ASN A 46 -5.00 2.89 -9.40
N PHE A 47 -5.84 3.52 -8.59
CA PHE A 47 -5.41 4.16 -7.35
C PHE A 47 -4.79 3.14 -6.39
N ALA A 48 -5.42 1.98 -6.20
CA ALA A 48 -4.90 0.93 -5.31
C ALA A 48 -3.54 0.40 -5.78
N LYS A 49 -3.35 0.18 -7.09
CA LYS A 49 -2.06 -0.24 -7.66
C LYS A 49 -0.95 0.78 -7.44
N ILE A 50 -1.24 2.06 -7.68
CA ILE A 50 -0.25 3.13 -7.46
C ILE A 50 0.07 3.23 -5.97
N ARG A 51 -0.95 3.20 -5.10
CA ARG A 51 -0.77 3.29 -3.64
C ARG A 51 0.02 2.11 -3.09
N SER A 52 -0.21 0.89 -3.58
CA SER A 52 0.53 -0.29 -3.13
C SER A 52 2.03 -0.18 -3.45
N VAL A 53 2.39 0.36 -4.63
CA VAL A 53 3.79 0.65 -4.96
C VAL A 53 4.37 1.66 -3.98
N ILE A 54 3.69 2.78 -3.74
CA ILE A 54 4.16 3.82 -2.81
C ILE A 54 4.32 3.26 -1.38
N ASP A 55 3.36 2.49 -0.89
CA ASP A 55 3.44 1.87 0.45
C ASP A 55 4.61 0.91 0.54
N SER A 56 4.85 0.10 -0.48
CA SER A 56 6.03 -0.76 -0.55
C SER A 56 7.33 0.04 -0.57
N THR A 57 7.40 1.14 -1.34
CA THR A 57 8.56 2.02 -1.35
C THR A 57 8.86 2.59 0.04
N ILE A 58 7.84 3.09 0.73
CA ILE A 58 7.98 3.63 2.10
C ILE A 58 8.42 2.54 3.08
N LYS A 59 7.83 1.33 3.01
CA LYS A 59 8.20 0.19 3.87
C LYS A 59 9.66 -0.23 3.72
N ASN A 60 10.23 -0.06 2.53
CA ASN A 60 11.63 -0.36 2.24
C ASN A 60 12.57 0.83 2.49
N GLY A 61 12.09 1.93 3.07
CA GLY A 61 12.92 3.11 3.37
C GLY A 61 13.42 3.86 2.12
N MET A 62 12.81 3.63 0.96
CA MET A 62 13.22 4.21 -0.31
C MET A 62 12.54 5.57 -0.56
N ASN A 63 13.16 6.41 -1.40
CA ASN A 63 12.56 7.67 -1.82
C ASN A 63 11.43 7.43 -2.82
N VAL A 64 10.21 7.83 -2.44
CA VAL A 64 8.99 7.64 -3.26
C VAL A 64 9.11 8.27 -4.65
N LEU A 65 9.61 9.50 -4.73
CA LEU A 65 9.68 10.20 -6.01
C LEU A 65 10.66 9.53 -6.96
N GLU A 66 11.84 9.15 -6.47
CA GLU A 66 12.85 8.47 -7.29
C GLU A 66 12.39 7.07 -7.72
N THR A 67 11.76 6.30 -6.84
CA THR A 67 11.19 5.00 -7.23
C THR A 67 10.09 5.14 -8.28
N MET A 68 9.20 6.13 -8.14
CA MET A 68 8.14 6.36 -9.13
C MET A 68 8.70 6.82 -10.48
N LYS A 69 9.75 7.66 -10.49
CA LYS A 69 10.48 8.03 -11.71
C LYS A 69 11.12 6.81 -12.38
N LEU A 70 11.74 5.93 -11.60
CA LEU A 70 12.35 4.71 -12.12
C LEU A 70 11.29 3.80 -12.76
N ILE A 71 10.18 3.55 -12.07
CA ILE A 71 9.09 2.71 -12.57
C ILE A 71 8.48 3.28 -13.85
N ALA A 72 8.30 4.60 -13.93
CA ALA A 72 7.79 5.24 -15.14
C ALA A 72 8.71 5.11 -16.35
N LYS A 73 10.03 4.93 -16.12
CA LYS A 73 11.03 4.69 -17.17
C LYS A 73 11.16 3.21 -17.57
N LEU A 74 10.59 2.29 -16.80
CA LEU A 74 10.61 0.87 -17.16
C LEU A 74 9.79 0.68 -18.45
N ASN A 75 10.49 0.33 -19.53
CA ASN A 75 9.84 -0.07 -20.77
C ASN A 75 9.40 -1.54 -20.63
N PRO A 76 8.09 -1.84 -20.66
CA PRO A 76 7.60 -3.21 -20.53
C PRO A 76 8.09 -4.13 -21.66
N ASN A 77 8.56 -3.57 -22.77
CA ASN A 77 9.06 -4.33 -23.92
C ASN A 77 10.51 -4.78 -23.81
N ASN A 78 11.23 -4.39 -22.74
CA ASN A 78 12.64 -4.73 -22.52
C ASN A 78 12.83 -5.77 -21.40
N ALA A 79 11.73 -6.42 -21.02
CA ALA A 79 11.69 -7.41 -19.95
C ALA A 79 11.66 -8.85 -20.50
N TYR A 80 12.41 -9.13 -21.58
CA TYR A 80 12.77 -10.48 -22.06
C TYR A 80 14.08 -10.38 -22.85
#